data_AF-A0A0M6WYC7-F1
#
_entry.id   AF-A0A0M6WYC7-F1
#
_cell.length_a   1.000
_cell.length_b   1.000
_cell.length_c   1.000
_cell.angle_alpha   90.00
_cell.angle_beta   90.00
_cell.angle_gamma   90.00
#
_symmetry.space_group_name_H-M   'P 1'
#
loop_
_entity.id
_entity.type
_entity.pdbx_description
1 polymer ?
#
loop_
_entity_poly.entity_id
_entity_poly.type
_entity_poly.pdbx_seq_one_letter_code
_entity_poly.pdbx_strand_id
1 'polypeptide(L)'
;MSVNKVEYAGKVLLDLTEDTVTAEKLISGAIAHDKTGAKIVGTLEDVGDGKYIWKKHIGKVWDVTTTHLGTTAPSDYSGFIYGYYIATDDGYFLLKGKEAILGDGLSYIKGKGAETHPKSVYQLSNIYSYPSGFTKNYYRLDIGDTYTEGKGSFIGYVSSDNSSAYPDDGLKDGYYYVKIQEGTSSGTDTSDATATAPDILTGKTAYGKDGKLTGSMLNNGAVTGEISTKDGAYTIPQGYHNGSGKVAIDATEQAKIIASNIKKGVSILGVTGSYEATASGGNNNCEAYLVDVTNPTVSFKTASGTIKAYGYAYETTKSQWGGSTNTTMYAFNGTNYYKPAYYGSPAATNITLGISGGKLTGLPSGLSGGTLLVTRGI
;
A
#
# COMPACT_ATOMS: atom_id res chain seq x y z
N MET A 1 8.32 25.88 -64.77
CA MET A 1 8.31 24.46 -64.40
C MET A 1 8.97 24.35 -63.04
N SER A 2 8.26 23.81 -62.07
CA SER A 2 8.77 23.58 -60.72
C SER A 2 9.69 22.35 -60.72
N VAL A 3 10.75 22.36 -59.92
CA VAL A 3 11.71 21.25 -59.82
C VAL A 3 11.31 20.39 -58.62
N ASN A 4 10.91 19.14 -58.87
CA ASN A 4 10.55 18.18 -57.82
C ASN A 4 11.55 17.04 -57.63
N LYS A 5 12.56 16.94 -58.50
CA LYS A 5 13.62 15.95 -58.39
C LYS A 5 14.95 16.49 -58.92
N VAL A 6 16.03 16.26 -58.17
CA VAL A 6 17.41 16.65 -58.54
C VAL A 6 18.33 15.45 -58.38
N GLU A 7 19.03 15.10 -59.45
CA GLU A 7 20.03 14.04 -59.48
C GLU A 7 21.38 14.60 -59.94
N TYR A 8 22.46 14.20 -59.26
CA TYR A 8 23.83 14.56 -59.65
C TYR A 8 24.74 13.35 -59.56
N ALA A 9 25.44 13.05 -60.66
CA ALA A 9 26.36 11.91 -60.77
C ALA A 9 25.76 10.57 -60.29
N GLY A 10 24.48 10.32 -60.62
CA GLY A 10 23.77 9.09 -60.26
C GLY A 10 23.27 9.04 -58.81
N LYS A 11 23.41 10.12 -58.04
CA LYS A 11 22.88 10.23 -56.67
C LYS A 11 21.69 11.20 -56.62
N VAL A 12 20.58 10.76 -56.05
CA VAL A 12 19.42 11.61 -55.75
C VAL A 12 19.80 12.58 -54.63
N LEU A 13 19.70 13.88 -54.90
CA LEU A 13 19.98 14.96 -53.95
C LEU A 13 18.69 15.56 -53.38
N LEU A 14 17.59 15.50 -54.12
CA LEU A 14 16.26 15.92 -53.71
C LEU A 14 15.23 15.10 -54.49
N ASP A 15 14.24 14.53 -53.82
CA ASP A 15 13.09 13.89 -54.45
C ASP A 15 11.85 14.20 -53.62
N LEU A 16 10.96 15.00 -54.19
CA LEU A 16 9.67 15.39 -53.59
C LEU A 16 8.51 14.56 -54.17
N THR A 17 8.78 13.65 -55.11
CA THR A 17 7.69 13.02 -55.90
C THR A 17 6.73 12.16 -55.08
N GLU A 18 7.16 11.72 -53.90
CA GLU A 18 6.37 10.95 -52.93
C GLU A 18 5.75 11.81 -51.82
N ASP A 19 6.06 13.11 -51.75
CA ASP A 19 5.54 13.98 -50.69
C ASP A 19 4.02 14.14 -50.79
N THR A 20 3.36 14.12 -49.63
CA THR A 20 1.89 14.18 -49.52
C THR A 20 1.37 15.48 -48.89
N VAL A 21 2.25 16.46 -48.74
CA VAL A 21 1.96 17.78 -48.15
C VAL A 21 1.11 18.59 -49.13
N THR A 22 -0.01 19.12 -48.64
CA THR A 22 -0.91 20.02 -49.37
C THR A 22 -1.18 21.27 -48.54
N ALA A 23 -1.60 22.36 -49.19
CA ALA A 23 -1.87 23.62 -48.51
C ALA A 23 -2.86 23.45 -47.33
N GLU A 24 -3.91 22.64 -47.49
CA GLU A 24 -4.89 22.39 -46.43
C GLU A 24 -4.37 21.56 -45.24
N LYS A 25 -3.16 20.99 -45.33
CA LYS A 25 -2.52 20.24 -44.24
C LYS A 25 -1.43 21.06 -43.52
N LEU A 26 -1.15 22.27 -43.98
CA LEU A 26 -0.15 23.16 -43.41
C LEU A 26 -0.84 24.32 -42.71
N ILE A 27 -0.33 24.68 -41.54
CA ILE A 27 -0.81 25.82 -40.74
C ILE A 27 -0.81 27.09 -41.61
N SER A 28 -1.84 27.91 -41.45
CA SER A 28 -2.03 29.16 -42.19
C SER A 28 -0.77 30.02 -42.15
N GLY A 29 -0.23 30.34 -43.32
CA GLY A 29 1.01 31.12 -43.46
C GLY A 29 2.32 30.33 -43.46
N ALA A 30 2.32 29.04 -43.10
CA ALA A 30 3.49 28.17 -43.26
C ALA A 30 3.81 27.93 -44.74
N ILE A 31 5.08 27.90 -45.12
CA ILE A 31 5.52 27.77 -46.51
C ILE A 31 6.22 26.41 -46.69
N ALA A 32 5.78 25.62 -47.67
CA ALA A 32 6.43 24.38 -48.09
C ALA A 32 6.44 24.23 -49.62
N HIS A 33 6.89 23.08 -50.12
CA HIS A 33 6.73 22.68 -51.51
C HIS A 33 5.90 21.39 -51.59
N ASP A 34 5.05 21.28 -52.60
CA ASP A 34 4.29 20.04 -52.87
C ASP A 34 5.11 19.04 -53.70
N LYS A 35 4.53 17.88 -54.03
CA LYS A 35 5.18 16.84 -54.84
C LYS A 35 5.57 17.25 -56.26
N THR A 36 5.03 18.37 -56.74
CA THR A 36 5.40 18.97 -58.03
C THR A 36 6.55 19.96 -57.87
N GLY A 37 7.01 20.21 -56.65
CA GLY A 37 8.03 21.19 -56.31
C GLY A 37 7.47 22.61 -56.32
N ALA A 38 6.15 22.79 -56.38
CA ALA A 38 5.53 24.10 -56.35
C ALA A 38 5.45 24.61 -54.91
N LYS A 39 5.76 25.89 -54.71
CA LYS A 39 5.64 26.54 -53.40
C LYS A 39 4.15 26.58 -53.02
N ILE A 40 3.83 26.04 -51.85
CA ILE A 40 2.50 26.08 -51.25
C ILE A 40 2.53 26.87 -49.95
N VAL A 41 1.46 27.60 -49.67
CA VAL A 41 1.25 28.32 -48.41
C VAL A 41 0.12 27.62 -47.67
N GLY A 42 0.32 27.32 -46.41
CA GLY A 42 -0.66 26.64 -45.59
C GLY A 42 -1.95 27.44 -45.46
N THR A 43 -3.06 26.71 -45.41
CA THR A 43 -4.43 27.24 -45.29
C THR A 43 -5.18 26.62 -44.10
N LEU A 44 -4.55 25.72 -43.34
CA LEU A 44 -5.12 25.14 -42.13
C LEU A 44 -5.08 26.19 -41.01
N GLU A 45 -6.22 26.69 -40.56
CA GLU A 45 -6.26 27.54 -39.36
C GLU A 45 -5.97 26.69 -38.12
N ASP A 46 -4.72 26.69 -37.65
CA ASP A 46 -4.30 26.04 -36.39
C ASP A 46 -4.49 27.02 -35.23
N VAL A 47 -5.21 26.57 -34.19
CA VAL A 47 -5.62 27.38 -33.03
C VAL A 47 -5.61 26.62 -31.69
N GLY A 48 -4.95 25.45 -31.58
CA GLY A 48 -4.73 24.80 -30.27
C GLY A 48 -4.50 23.29 -30.30
N ASP A 49 -4.32 22.71 -29.12
CA ASP A 49 -4.07 21.28 -28.84
C ASP A 49 -5.28 20.34 -29.10
N GLY A 50 -6.41 20.89 -29.57
CA GLY A 50 -7.63 20.14 -29.84
C GLY A 50 -8.52 19.89 -28.62
N LYS A 51 -8.22 20.47 -27.45
CA LYS A 51 -9.01 20.26 -26.23
C LYS A 51 -10.45 20.79 -26.31
N TYR A 52 -10.72 21.84 -27.07
CA TYR A 52 -12.08 22.28 -27.36
C TYR A 52 -12.21 22.51 -28.85
N ILE A 53 -13.33 22.09 -29.46
CA ILE A 53 -13.53 22.19 -30.91
C ILE A 53 -14.89 22.84 -31.21
N TRP A 54 -14.89 23.78 -32.15
CA TRP A 54 -16.07 24.47 -32.67
C TRP A 54 -16.18 24.31 -34.19
N LYS A 55 -17.41 24.19 -34.68
CA LYS A 55 -17.76 24.47 -36.08
C LYS A 55 -17.72 25.98 -36.29
N LYS A 56 -17.02 26.45 -37.33
CA LYS A 56 -16.95 27.84 -37.75
C LYS A 56 -17.81 28.05 -38.99
N HIS A 57 -18.65 29.08 -38.92
CA HIS A 57 -19.58 29.49 -39.97
C HIS A 57 -19.35 30.97 -40.31
N ILE A 58 -19.67 31.38 -41.53
CA ILE A 58 -19.79 32.81 -41.89
C ILE A 58 -20.86 33.44 -41.00
N GLY A 59 -20.56 34.59 -40.40
CA GLY A 59 -21.48 35.30 -39.49
C GLY A 59 -22.63 36.00 -40.21
N LYS A 60 -22.54 36.18 -41.53
CA LYS A 60 -23.61 36.74 -42.37
C LYS A 60 -24.44 35.63 -43.03
N VAL A 61 -25.76 35.75 -42.88
CA VAL A 61 -26.77 34.94 -43.56
C VAL A 61 -27.38 35.80 -44.65
N TRP A 62 -26.93 35.58 -45.89
CA TRP A 62 -27.43 36.30 -47.06
C TRP A 62 -28.81 35.80 -47.49
N ASP A 63 -29.65 36.72 -47.97
CA ASP A 63 -30.92 36.38 -48.60
C ASP A 63 -30.65 35.73 -49.97
N VAL A 64 -31.02 34.45 -50.12
CA VAL A 64 -30.86 33.72 -51.38
C VAL A 64 -32.23 33.46 -52.00
N THR A 65 -32.46 34.05 -53.17
CA THR A 65 -33.67 33.79 -53.96
C THR A 65 -33.45 32.58 -54.86
N THR A 66 -34.43 31.68 -54.91
CA THR A 66 -34.40 30.49 -55.78
C THR A 66 -35.50 30.59 -56.82
N THR A 67 -35.13 30.62 -58.11
CA THR A 67 -36.05 30.72 -59.24
C THR A 67 -36.07 29.40 -60.02
N HIS A 68 -37.24 28.79 -60.20
CA HIS A 68 -37.40 27.57 -61.01
C HIS A 68 -37.36 27.91 -62.49
N LEU A 69 -36.50 27.21 -63.24
CA LEU A 69 -36.29 27.40 -64.69
C LEU A 69 -36.96 26.29 -65.53
N GLY A 70 -37.53 25.28 -64.89
CA GLY A 70 -38.14 24.12 -65.53
C GLY A 70 -37.19 22.93 -65.68
N THR A 71 -37.42 22.11 -66.71
CA THR A 71 -36.77 20.80 -66.90
C THR A 71 -35.74 20.77 -68.04
N THR A 72 -35.52 21.90 -68.70
CA THR A 72 -34.51 22.04 -69.77
C THR A 72 -33.27 22.71 -69.19
N ALA A 73 -32.09 22.15 -69.47
CA ALA A 73 -30.83 22.67 -68.96
C ALA A 73 -30.57 24.10 -69.50
N PRO A 74 -30.10 25.04 -68.66
CA PRO A 74 -29.64 26.35 -69.13
C PRO A 74 -28.52 26.20 -70.17
N SER A 75 -28.50 27.06 -71.20
CA SER A 75 -27.51 26.97 -72.27
C SER A 75 -26.11 27.49 -71.87
N ASP A 76 -26.03 28.22 -70.76
CA ASP A 76 -24.87 28.98 -70.31
C ASP A 76 -24.34 28.50 -68.96
N TYR A 77 -24.37 27.19 -68.70
CA TYR A 77 -23.79 26.58 -67.49
C TYR A 77 -22.35 26.09 -67.72
N SER A 78 -21.58 25.92 -66.64
CA SER A 78 -20.19 25.43 -66.67
C SER A 78 -20.03 23.94 -66.35
N GLY A 79 -21.13 23.21 -66.13
CA GLY A 79 -21.17 21.83 -65.63
C GLY A 79 -21.67 21.73 -64.17
N PHE A 80 -22.58 20.79 -63.88
CA PHE A 80 -23.22 20.61 -62.55
C PHE A 80 -22.40 19.72 -61.59
N ILE A 81 -21.13 20.03 -61.41
CA ILE A 81 -20.16 19.12 -60.76
C ILE A 81 -19.97 19.34 -59.25
N TYR A 82 -20.55 20.41 -58.70
CA TYR A 82 -20.35 20.81 -57.29
C TYR A 82 -21.49 20.35 -56.40
N GLY A 83 -21.19 19.97 -55.16
CA GLY A 83 -22.19 19.43 -54.23
C GLY A 83 -22.90 20.45 -53.36
N TYR A 84 -22.21 21.54 -53.00
CA TYR A 84 -22.75 22.59 -52.15
C TYR A 84 -22.12 23.94 -52.48
N TYR A 85 -22.70 25.00 -51.93
CA TYR A 85 -22.16 26.35 -52.04
C TYR A 85 -21.81 26.93 -50.67
N ILE A 86 -20.89 27.88 -50.66
CA ILE A 86 -20.62 28.80 -49.55
C ILE A 86 -21.05 30.18 -50.03
N ALA A 87 -21.96 30.82 -49.30
CA ALA A 87 -22.20 32.25 -49.42
C ALA A 87 -21.10 32.94 -48.61
N THR A 88 -20.17 33.59 -49.30
CA THR A 88 -18.99 34.23 -48.69
C THR A 88 -19.40 35.45 -47.87
N ASP A 89 -18.49 35.95 -47.03
CA ASP A 89 -18.72 37.16 -46.23
C ASP A 89 -18.98 38.41 -47.10
N ASP A 90 -18.50 38.40 -48.34
CA ASP A 90 -18.69 39.47 -49.32
C ASP A 90 -19.95 39.31 -50.19
N GLY A 91 -20.76 38.26 -49.97
CA GLY A 91 -22.04 38.07 -50.67
C GLY A 91 -21.91 37.47 -52.07
N TYR A 92 -21.04 36.46 -52.21
CA TYR A 92 -20.86 35.74 -53.47
C TYR A 92 -20.91 34.22 -53.26
N PHE A 93 -21.23 33.49 -54.32
CA PHE A 93 -21.22 32.04 -54.31
C PHE A 93 -19.82 31.49 -54.58
N LEU A 94 -19.37 30.63 -53.68
CA LEU A 94 -18.24 29.74 -53.90
C LEU A 94 -18.74 28.30 -53.90
N LEU A 95 -18.67 27.63 -55.04
CA LEU A 95 -19.13 26.24 -55.20
C LEU A 95 -18.03 25.27 -54.79
N LYS A 96 -18.39 24.24 -54.02
CA LYS A 96 -17.47 23.28 -53.40
C LYS A 96 -18.07 21.87 -53.38
N GLY A 97 -17.23 20.91 -53.03
CA GLY A 97 -17.61 19.49 -52.99
C GLY A 97 -17.85 18.89 -54.37
N LYS A 98 -18.37 17.67 -54.37
CA LYS A 98 -18.78 16.94 -55.58
C LYS A 98 -20.29 16.78 -55.59
N GLU A 99 -20.86 16.73 -56.80
CA GLU A 99 -22.28 16.41 -57.03
C GLU A 99 -22.75 15.18 -56.23
N ALA A 100 -24.01 15.20 -55.83
CA ALA A 100 -24.62 14.11 -55.09
C ALA A 100 -24.78 12.87 -55.97
N ILE A 101 -24.93 11.70 -55.33
CA ILE A 101 -25.06 10.39 -56.00
C ILE A 101 -26.21 10.36 -57.02
N LEU A 102 -27.26 11.15 -56.80
CA LEU A 102 -28.43 11.24 -57.70
C LEU A 102 -28.22 12.21 -58.88
N GLY A 103 -27.03 12.81 -59.01
CA GLY A 103 -26.69 13.80 -60.03
C GLY A 103 -27.16 15.22 -59.69
N ASP A 104 -27.55 15.48 -58.43
CA ASP A 104 -27.84 16.83 -57.95
C ASP A 104 -26.53 17.59 -57.82
N GLY A 105 -26.52 18.84 -58.27
CA GLY A 105 -25.30 19.62 -58.23
C GLY A 105 -25.51 21.08 -58.52
N LEU A 106 -24.45 21.85 -58.35
CA LEU A 106 -24.39 23.27 -58.64
C LEU A 106 -23.43 23.51 -59.80
N SER A 107 -23.68 24.58 -60.54
CA SER A 107 -22.88 25.00 -61.68
C SER A 107 -22.68 26.51 -61.67
N TYR A 108 -21.48 26.95 -62.04
CA TYR A 108 -21.27 28.35 -62.36
C TYR A 108 -21.96 28.68 -63.68
N ILE A 109 -22.39 29.93 -63.82
CA ILE A 109 -22.78 30.47 -65.12
C ILE A 109 -21.50 30.63 -65.94
N LYS A 110 -21.54 30.35 -67.24
CA LYS A 110 -20.39 30.41 -68.14
C LYS A 110 -19.77 31.80 -68.11
N GLY A 111 -18.48 31.87 -67.81
CA GLY A 111 -17.77 33.14 -67.64
C GLY A 111 -18.01 33.84 -66.29
N LYS A 112 -18.66 33.17 -65.34
CA LYS A 112 -18.92 33.62 -63.97
C LYS A 112 -18.44 32.59 -62.94
N GLY A 113 -17.16 32.19 -63.02
CA GLY A 113 -16.52 31.25 -62.10
C GLY A 113 -16.18 31.86 -60.74
N ALA A 114 -15.55 31.07 -59.86
CA ALA A 114 -15.18 31.48 -58.49
C ALA A 114 -14.37 32.79 -58.46
N GLU A 115 -13.47 32.95 -59.43
CA GLU A 115 -12.60 34.11 -59.63
C GLU A 115 -13.35 35.41 -59.98
N THR A 116 -14.62 35.30 -60.39
CA THR A 116 -15.44 36.45 -60.78
C THR A 116 -16.40 36.91 -59.70
N HIS A 117 -16.38 36.28 -58.53
CA HIS A 117 -17.28 36.57 -57.42
C HIS A 117 -18.75 36.54 -57.89
N PRO A 118 -19.28 35.36 -58.25
CA PRO A 118 -20.58 35.27 -58.88
C PRO A 118 -21.70 35.41 -57.83
N LYS A 119 -22.62 36.33 -58.04
CA LYS A 119 -23.86 36.46 -57.24
C LYS A 119 -24.97 35.51 -57.66
N SER A 120 -24.76 34.77 -58.76
CA SER A 120 -25.76 33.87 -59.34
C SER A 120 -25.12 32.56 -59.77
N VAL A 121 -25.78 31.45 -59.44
CA VAL A 121 -25.36 30.08 -59.82
C VAL A 121 -26.58 29.26 -60.24
N TYR A 122 -26.34 28.17 -60.98
CA TYR A 122 -27.40 27.20 -61.27
C TYR A 122 -27.35 26.02 -60.30
N GLN A 123 -28.52 25.49 -59.96
CA GLN A 123 -28.70 24.25 -59.22
C GLN A 123 -29.52 23.27 -60.06
N LEU A 124 -29.06 22.03 -60.12
CA LEU A 124 -29.82 20.88 -60.62
C LEU A 124 -30.31 20.07 -59.41
N SER A 125 -31.62 19.82 -59.36
CA SER A 125 -32.22 18.89 -58.41
C SER A 125 -33.03 17.83 -59.16
N ASN A 126 -32.75 16.57 -58.89
CA ASN A 126 -33.44 15.42 -59.45
C ASN A 126 -34.55 15.02 -58.49
N ILE A 127 -35.79 15.29 -58.88
CA ILE A 127 -36.97 14.97 -58.07
C ILE A 127 -37.52 13.62 -58.54
N TYR A 128 -37.56 12.63 -57.64
CA TYR A 128 -38.19 11.35 -57.90
C TYR A 128 -39.71 11.46 -57.71
N SER A 129 -40.46 10.98 -58.70
CA SER A 129 -41.91 10.81 -58.59
C SER A 129 -42.30 9.41 -59.07
N TYR A 130 -43.13 8.70 -58.30
CA TYR A 130 -43.63 7.39 -58.68
C TYR A 130 -44.97 7.53 -59.45
N PRO A 131 -45.18 6.85 -60.59
CA PRO A 131 -44.31 5.85 -61.24
C PRO A 131 -43.36 6.42 -62.32
N SER A 132 -43.29 7.74 -62.49
CA SER A 132 -42.65 8.43 -63.61
C SER A 132 -41.11 8.52 -63.58
N GLY A 133 -40.47 8.17 -62.46
CA GLY A 133 -39.01 8.18 -62.30
C GLY A 133 -38.45 9.55 -61.90
N PHE A 134 -37.16 9.77 -62.19
CA PHE A 134 -36.46 11.03 -61.85
C PHE A 134 -36.71 12.12 -62.89
N THR A 135 -37.13 13.30 -62.43
CA THR A 135 -37.25 14.50 -63.27
C THR A 135 -36.17 15.52 -62.87
N LYS A 136 -35.40 15.96 -63.85
CA LYS A 136 -34.40 17.03 -63.70
C LYS A 136 -35.11 18.37 -63.58
N ASN A 137 -34.83 19.11 -62.51
CA ASN A 137 -35.32 20.47 -62.32
C ASN A 137 -34.14 21.41 -62.15
N TYR A 138 -34.14 22.47 -62.94
CA TYR A 138 -33.10 23.48 -62.95
C TYR A 138 -33.59 24.73 -62.23
N TYR A 139 -32.73 25.28 -61.37
CA TYR A 139 -33.01 26.48 -60.61
C TYR A 139 -31.86 27.46 -60.78
N ARG A 140 -32.17 28.75 -60.73
CA ARG A 140 -31.18 29.82 -60.55
C ARG A 140 -31.25 30.30 -59.11
N LEU A 141 -30.11 30.33 -58.45
CA LEU A 141 -29.93 30.89 -57.11
C LEU A 141 -29.27 32.25 -57.25
N ASP A 142 -29.80 33.25 -56.56
CA ASP A 142 -29.31 34.62 -56.56
C ASP A 142 -29.12 35.11 -55.13
N ILE A 143 -27.90 35.55 -54.80
CA ILE A 143 -27.62 36.25 -53.54
C ILE A 143 -28.09 37.71 -53.69
N GLY A 144 -28.96 38.14 -52.77
CA GLY A 144 -29.39 39.52 -52.65
C GLY A 144 -28.32 40.44 -52.06
N ASP A 145 -28.67 41.72 -51.89
CA ASP A 145 -27.77 42.72 -51.31
C ASP A 145 -27.95 42.89 -49.79
N THR A 146 -28.86 42.13 -49.19
CA THR A 146 -29.18 42.15 -47.76
C THR A 146 -28.74 40.85 -47.07
N TYR A 147 -28.37 40.99 -45.80
CA TYR A 147 -28.03 39.88 -44.92
C TYR A 147 -28.54 40.15 -43.50
N THR A 148 -28.64 39.08 -42.73
CA THR A 148 -28.79 39.12 -41.27
C THR A 148 -27.57 38.50 -40.60
N GLU A 149 -27.26 38.92 -39.38
CA GLU A 149 -26.20 38.26 -38.60
C GLU A 149 -26.74 36.98 -37.97
N GLY A 150 -25.97 35.90 -38.05
CA GLY A 150 -26.38 34.60 -37.53
C GLY A 150 -25.52 33.45 -38.06
N LYS A 151 -26.08 32.24 -38.01
CA LYS A 151 -25.38 31.01 -38.42
C LYS A 151 -25.43 30.84 -39.94
N GLY A 152 -24.48 31.45 -40.65
CA GLY A 152 -24.35 31.35 -42.10
C GLY A 152 -23.69 30.06 -42.58
N SER A 153 -23.09 30.14 -43.77
CA SER A 153 -22.47 28.98 -44.43
C SER A 153 -21.34 28.39 -43.59
N PHE A 154 -21.29 27.06 -43.48
CA PHE A 154 -20.21 26.35 -42.80
C PHE A 154 -18.90 26.48 -43.58
N ILE A 155 -17.81 26.82 -42.90
CA ILE A 155 -16.50 27.05 -43.54
C ILE A 155 -15.37 26.19 -42.96
N GLY A 156 -15.55 25.57 -41.80
CA GLY A 156 -14.54 24.69 -41.24
C GLY A 156 -14.67 24.50 -39.73
N TYR A 157 -13.61 24.01 -39.12
CA TYR A 157 -13.51 23.83 -37.67
C TYR A 157 -12.38 24.68 -37.11
N VAL A 158 -12.51 25.08 -35.85
CA VAL A 158 -11.47 25.72 -35.05
C VAL A 158 -11.35 25.00 -33.71
N SER A 159 -10.18 25.05 -33.09
CA SER A 159 -9.91 24.43 -31.79
C SER A 159 -9.22 25.42 -30.83
N SER A 160 -9.15 25.09 -29.54
CA SER A 160 -8.40 25.87 -28.54
C SER A 160 -8.24 25.08 -27.25
N ASP A 161 -7.18 25.38 -26.50
CA ASP A 161 -6.94 24.86 -25.14
C ASP A 161 -7.79 25.60 -24.09
N ASN A 162 -8.35 26.76 -24.47
CA ASN A 162 -9.19 27.61 -23.63
C ASN A 162 -10.67 27.43 -24.00
N SER A 163 -11.48 26.95 -23.05
CA SER A 163 -12.93 26.70 -23.24
C SER A 163 -13.71 27.94 -23.62
N SER A 164 -13.18 29.12 -23.32
CA SER A 164 -13.84 30.41 -23.55
C SER A 164 -13.24 31.16 -24.75
N ALA A 165 -12.41 30.50 -25.57
CA ALA A 165 -11.82 31.10 -26.76
C ALA A 165 -12.88 31.51 -27.79
N TYR A 166 -13.96 30.75 -27.93
CA TYR A 166 -15.09 31.04 -28.82
C TYR A 166 -16.43 30.79 -28.09
N PRO A 167 -17.52 31.46 -28.50
CA PRO A 167 -18.85 31.19 -27.97
C PRO A 167 -19.26 29.73 -28.19
N ASP A 168 -19.99 29.15 -27.25
CA ASP A 168 -20.52 27.79 -27.39
C ASP A 168 -21.56 27.71 -28.51
N ASP A 169 -22.36 28.75 -28.68
CA ASP A 169 -23.30 28.94 -29.79
C ASP A 169 -23.51 30.44 -30.01
N GLY A 170 -22.81 31.05 -30.97
CA GLY A 170 -22.92 32.49 -31.17
C GLY A 170 -21.88 33.17 -32.05
N LEU A 171 -22.07 34.47 -32.27
CA LEU A 171 -21.22 35.33 -33.08
C LEU A 171 -20.00 35.84 -32.32
N LYS A 172 -18.85 35.83 -32.98
CA LYS A 172 -17.61 36.47 -32.53
C LYS A 172 -16.73 36.79 -33.74
N ASP A 173 -16.12 37.97 -33.76
CA ASP A 173 -15.14 38.39 -34.79
C ASP A 173 -15.62 38.19 -36.25
N GLY A 174 -16.92 38.41 -36.52
CA GLY A 174 -17.52 38.24 -37.86
C GLY A 174 -17.88 36.80 -38.25
N TYR A 175 -17.66 35.83 -37.38
CA TYR A 175 -17.99 34.42 -37.60
C TYR A 175 -18.96 33.89 -36.54
N TYR A 176 -19.70 32.84 -36.88
CA TYR A 176 -20.59 32.14 -35.97
C TYR A 176 -19.98 30.80 -35.57
N TYR A 177 -19.91 30.52 -34.28
CA TYR A 177 -19.29 29.33 -33.71
C TYR A 177 -20.34 28.45 -33.04
N VAL A 178 -20.19 27.13 -33.23
CA VAL A 178 -20.98 26.11 -32.53
C VAL A 178 -20.05 25.06 -31.97
N LYS A 179 -19.99 24.94 -30.65
CA LYS A 179 -19.15 23.96 -29.96
C LYS A 179 -19.67 22.56 -30.23
N ILE A 180 -18.77 21.65 -30.59
CA ILE A 180 -19.12 20.27 -30.94
C ILE A 180 -18.57 19.25 -29.98
N GLN A 181 -17.51 19.59 -29.23
CA GLN A 181 -16.90 18.70 -28.25
C GLN A 181 -16.23 19.51 -27.13
N GLU A 182 -16.56 19.18 -25.88
CA GLU A 182 -15.64 19.40 -24.77
C GLU A 182 -14.64 18.26 -24.87
N GLY A 183 -13.40 18.52 -25.27
CA GLY A 183 -12.39 17.48 -25.37
C GLY A 183 -12.35 16.74 -24.06
N THR A 184 -12.58 15.44 -24.13
CA THR A 184 -12.23 14.51 -23.07
C THR A 184 -10.77 14.76 -22.77
N SER A 185 -10.55 15.52 -21.69
CA SER A 185 -9.25 15.71 -21.08
C SER A 185 -8.60 14.35 -21.03
N SER A 186 -7.40 14.24 -21.60
CA SER A 186 -6.44 13.17 -21.31
C SER A 186 -5.97 13.25 -19.84
N GLY A 187 -6.88 13.52 -18.91
CA GLY A 187 -6.65 13.33 -17.49
C GLY A 187 -6.52 11.84 -17.25
N THR A 188 -5.54 11.46 -16.44
CA THR A 188 -5.41 10.08 -15.96
C THR A 188 -6.74 9.65 -15.34
N ASP A 189 -7.31 8.54 -15.80
CA ASP A 189 -8.49 7.94 -15.17
C ASP A 189 -8.11 7.57 -13.73
N THR A 190 -8.72 8.24 -12.75
CA THR A 190 -8.51 7.99 -11.32
C THR A 190 -9.66 7.18 -10.70
N SER A 191 -10.55 6.61 -11.51
CA SER A 191 -11.74 5.89 -11.03
C SER A 191 -11.40 4.65 -10.19
N ASP A 192 -10.22 4.08 -10.38
CA ASP A 192 -9.69 2.95 -9.60
C ASP A 192 -8.84 3.39 -8.38
N ALA A 193 -8.64 4.70 -8.17
CA ALA A 193 -7.82 5.20 -7.08
C ALA A 193 -8.50 4.98 -5.71
N THR A 194 -7.79 4.30 -4.82
CA THR A 194 -8.27 3.94 -3.47
C THR A 194 -7.69 4.79 -2.34
N ALA A 195 -6.71 5.64 -2.63
CA ALA A 195 -6.09 6.49 -1.62
C ALA A 195 -7.09 7.47 -1.00
N THR A 196 -7.02 7.65 0.30
CA THR A 196 -7.82 8.59 1.08
C THR A 196 -6.93 9.61 1.80
N ALA A 197 -7.51 10.68 2.35
CA ALA A 197 -6.75 11.66 3.10
C ALA A 197 -5.95 11.06 4.28
N PRO A 198 -6.45 10.06 5.03
CA PRO A 198 -5.65 9.33 6.03
C PRO A 198 -4.47 8.52 5.51
N ASP A 199 -4.40 8.23 4.20
CA ASP A 199 -3.29 7.48 3.58
C ASP A 199 -2.14 8.40 3.14
N ILE A 200 -2.34 9.72 3.18
CA ILE A 200 -1.43 10.72 2.64
C ILE A 200 -0.91 11.60 3.77
N LEU A 201 0.41 11.85 3.80
CA LEU A 201 1.05 12.69 4.82
C LEU A 201 0.46 14.11 4.86
N THR A 202 0.28 14.65 6.07
CA THR A 202 -0.12 16.04 6.29
C THR A 202 0.77 17.01 5.52
N GLY A 203 0.14 17.97 4.83
CA GLY A 203 0.82 18.94 3.97
C GLY A 203 1.15 18.44 2.56
N LYS A 204 0.87 17.16 2.25
CA LYS A 204 0.92 16.63 0.89
C LYS A 204 -0.48 16.56 0.28
N THR A 205 -0.54 16.56 -1.06
CA THR A 205 -1.79 16.41 -1.81
C THR A 205 -1.62 15.35 -2.89
N ALA A 206 -2.72 14.68 -3.24
CA ALA A 206 -2.80 13.73 -4.35
C ALA A 206 -4.13 13.93 -5.10
N TYR A 207 -4.33 13.23 -6.21
CA TYR A 207 -5.62 13.14 -6.90
C TYR A 207 -6.14 11.71 -6.82
N GLY A 208 -7.40 11.55 -6.37
CA GLY A 208 -8.10 10.28 -6.31
C GLY A 208 -9.38 10.31 -7.17
N LYS A 209 -10.24 9.30 -6.97
CA LYS A 209 -11.48 9.12 -7.77
C LYS A 209 -12.42 10.34 -7.74
N ASP A 210 -12.48 11.03 -6.60
CA ASP A 210 -13.37 12.20 -6.39
C ASP A 210 -12.61 13.54 -6.50
N GLY A 211 -11.41 13.54 -7.08
CA GLY A 211 -10.59 14.74 -7.28
C GLY A 211 -9.46 14.90 -6.25
N LYS A 212 -9.14 16.15 -5.91
CA LYS A 212 -7.96 16.49 -5.10
C LYS A 212 -8.15 16.06 -3.63
N LEU A 213 -7.19 15.30 -3.12
CA LEU A 213 -7.09 14.87 -1.73
C LEU A 213 -6.01 15.68 -1.01
N THR A 214 -6.31 16.13 0.20
CA THR A 214 -5.34 16.76 1.10
C THR A 214 -5.00 15.78 2.22
N GLY A 215 -3.72 15.48 2.39
CA GLY A 215 -3.26 14.50 3.37
C GLY A 215 -3.52 14.92 4.81
N SER A 216 -3.84 13.93 5.63
CA SER A 216 -4.12 14.05 7.07
C SER A 216 -3.31 13.07 7.93
N MET A 217 -2.50 12.20 7.32
CA MET A 217 -1.62 11.28 8.05
C MET A 217 -0.52 12.05 8.76
N LEU A 218 -0.52 12.01 10.09
CA LEU A 218 0.54 12.61 10.89
C LEU A 218 1.87 11.89 10.66
N ASN A 219 2.96 12.66 10.57
CA ASN A 219 4.32 12.11 10.59
C ASN A 219 4.84 12.12 12.03
N ASN A 220 4.92 10.93 12.64
CA ASN A 220 5.39 10.76 14.02
C ASN A 220 6.91 10.58 14.11
N GLY A 221 7.63 10.54 12.97
CA GLY A 221 9.08 10.37 12.95
C GLY A 221 9.53 9.06 13.59
N ALA A 222 10.58 9.13 14.43
CA ALA A 222 11.04 8.00 15.23
C ALA A 222 10.32 7.98 16.58
N VAL A 223 9.36 7.08 16.72
CA VAL A 223 8.63 6.90 17.98
C VAL A 223 9.37 5.90 18.87
N THR A 224 9.85 6.38 20.01
CA THR A 224 10.54 5.57 21.02
C THR A 224 9.74 5.55 22.31
N GLY A 225 9.69 4.38 22.95
CA GLY A 225 8.97 4.15 24.20
C GLY A 225 9.73 3.27 25.17
N GLU A 226 9.42 3.40 26.46
CA GLU A 226 10.01 2.60 27.53
C GLU A 226 8.93 1.93 28.38
N ILE A 227 9.19 0.69 28.81
CA ILE A 227 8.34 -0.07 29.73
C ILE A 227 9.10 -0.21 31.05
N SER A 228 8.60 0.43 32.11
CA SER A 228 9.24 0.49 33.43
C SER A 228 8.47 -0.22 34.54
N THR A 229 7.31 -0.80 34.25
CA THR A 229 6.49 -1.51 35.24
C THR A 229 5.97 -2.83 34.67
N LYS A 230 5.63 -3.77 35.56
CA LYS A 230 5.18 -5.12 35.19
C LYS A 230 3.98 -5.12 34.24
N ASP A 231 3.02 -4.23 34.48
CA ASP A 231 1.78 -4.12 33.68
C ASP A 231 1.84 -2.89 32.74
N GLY A 232 3.02 -2.28 32.59
CA GLY A 232 3.23 -1.12 31.74
C GLY A 232 3.09 -1.47 30.26
N ALA A 233 2.42 -0.61 29.51
CA ALA A 233 2.27 -0.72 28.06
C ALA A 233 2.56 0.62 27.39
N TYR A 234 3.13 0.57 26.18
CA TYR A 234 3.37 1.75 25.36
C TYR A 234 2.42 1.74 24.16
N THR A 235 1.60 2.79 24.04
CA THR A 235 0.69 2.94 22.89
C THR A 235 1.42 3.66 21.76
N ILE A 236 1.57 2.99 20.62
CA ILE A 236 2.16 3.60 19.43
C ILE A 236 1.07 4.45 18.74
N PRO A 237 1.28 5.76 18.55
CA PRO A 237 0.30 6.62 17.92
C PRO A 237 0.10 6.24 16.45
N GLN A 238 -1.14 6.37 15.96
CA GLN A 238 -1.46 6.19 14.54
C GLN A 238 -0.73 7.25 13.69
N GLY A 239 -0.28 6.86 12.50
CA GLY A 239 0.41 7.74 11.56
C GLY A 239 1.64 7.08 10.94
N TYR A 240 2.42 7.87 10.21
CA TYR A 240 3.67 7.43 9.62
C TYR A 240 4.78 7.41 10.67
N HIS A 241 5.54 6.31 10.69
CA HIS A 241 6.74 6.13 11.50
C HIS A 241 7.91 5.87 10.56
N ASN A 242 9.06 6.49 10.84
CA ASN A 242 10.23 6.40 9.95
C ASN A 242 11.02 5.07 10.07
N GLY A 243 10.53 4.11 10.86
CA GLY A 243 11.17 2.81 11.06
C GLY A 243 12.37 2.80 12.03
N SER A 244 12.80 3.96 12.53
CA SER A 244 13.96 4.06 13.44
C SER A 244 13.58 4.02 14.93
N GLY A 245 12.30 4.13 15.25
CA GLY A 245 11.77 4.07 16.61
C GLY A 245 11.96 2.70 17.28
N LYS A 246 12.02 2.66 18.61
CA LYS A 246 12.11 1.42 19.40
C LYS A 246 11.28 1.48 20.68
N VAL A 247 10.68 0.36 21.06
CA VAL A 247 10.12 0.19 22.41
C VAL A 247 10.99 -0.81 23.15
N ALA A 248 11.52 -0.40 24.30
CA ALA A 248 12.40 -1.23 25.13
C ALA A 248 11.93 -1.24 26.58
N ILE A 249 12.43 -2.19 27.36
CA ILE A 249 12.31 -2.10 28.82
C ILE A 249 13.24 -0.98 29.28
N ASP A 250 12.83 -0.23 30.28
CA ASP A 250 13.69 0.79 30.90
C ASP A 250 15.04 0.18 31.29
N ALA A 251 16.14 0.88 30.99
CA ALA A 251 17.48 0.34 31.18
C ALA A 251 17.79 0.02 32.66
N THR A 252 17.20 0.77 33.60
CA THR A 252 17.35 0.52 35.04
C THR A 252 16.59 -0.73 35.47
N GLU A 253 15.42 -1.00 34.89
CA GLU A 253 14.69 -2.25 35.12
C GLU A 253 15.41 -3.44 34.50
N GLN A 254 15.98 -3.30 33.29
CA GLN A 254 16.84 -4.33 32.70
C GLN A 254 18.03 -4.67 33.61
N ALA A 255 18.67 -3.66 34.21
CA ALA A 255 19.81 -3.84 35.10
C ALA A 255 19.48 -4.61 36.38
N LYS A 256 18.20 -4.69 36.79
CA LYS A 256 17.76 -5.50 37.95
C LYS A 256 17.67 -6.99 37.64
N ILE A 257 17.71 -7.38 36.36
CA ILE A 257 17.63 -8.78 35.93
C ILE A 257 19.02 -9.43 36.08
N ILE A 258 19.38 -9.70 37.33
CA ILE A 258 20.68 -10.23 37.72
C ILE A 258 20.53 -11.74 38.00
N ALA A 259 21.27 -12.57 37.27
CA ALA A 259 21.20 -14.03 37.39
C ALA A 259 21.34 -14.55 38.83
N SER A 260 22.22 -13.94 39.64
CA SER A 260 22.44 -14.32 41.05
C SER A 260 21.27 -14.00 41.98
N ASN A 261 20.31 -13.19 41.54
CA ASN A 261 19.09 -12.86 42.29
C ASN A 261 17.89 -13.66 41.78
N ILE A 262 18.04 -14.38 40.66
CA ILE A 262 17.00 -15.19 40.03
C ILE A 262 17.21 -16.65 40.44
N LYS A 263 16.15 -17.29 40.94
CA LYS A 263 16.17 -18.70 41.36
C LYS A 263 16.73 -19.60 40.24
N LYS A 264 17.61 -20.54 40.60
CA LYS A 264 18.19 -21.46 39.63
C LYS A 264 17.13 -22.21 38.85
N GLY A 265 17.36 -22.31 37.54
CA GLY A 265 16.44 -22.94 36.59
C GLY A 265 15.28 -22.05 36.13
N VAL A 266 15.12 -20.84 36.69
CA VAL A 266 14.17 -19.84 36.19
C VAL A 266 14.87 -18.92 35.20
N SER A 267 14.22 -18.58 34.09
CA SER A 267 14.73 -17.60 33.12
C SER A 267 13.81 -16.39 33.04
N ILE A 268 14.39 -15.19 33.06
CA ILE A 268 13.68 -13.92 32.85
C ILE A 268 14.35 -13.23 31.65
N LEU A 269 13.61 -13.06 30.56
CA LEU A 269 14.09 -12.42 29.31
C LEU A 269 15.42 -12.99 28.79
N GLY A 270 15.63 -14.31 28.95
CA GLY A 270 16.85 -15.00 28.52
C GLY A 270 17.96 -15.06 29.59
N VAL A 271 17.86 -14.32 30.68
CA VAL A 271 18.81 -14.41 31.81
C VAL A 271 18.42 -15.60 32.69
N THR A 272 19.23 -16.66 32.66
CA THR A 272 19.02 -17.86 33.47
C THR A 272 19.53 -17.64 34.89
N GLY A 273 18.69 -17.93 35.88
CA GLY A 273 19.01 -17.80 37.29
C GLY A 273 20.07 -18.77 37.78
N SER A 274 20.88 -18.29 38.72
CA SER A 274 21.91 -19.05 39.42
C SER A 274 21.74 -19.03 40.94
N TYR A 275 20.73 -18.34 41.45
CA TYR A 275 20.44 -18.31 42.89
C TYR A 275 19.98 -19.68 43.37
N GLU A 276 20.85 -20.37 44.11
CA GLU A 276 20.48 -21.50 44.93
C GLU A 276 20.23 -20.97 46.34
N ALA A 277 19.00 -21.13 46.84
CA ALA A 277 18.79 -20.98 48.26
C ALA A 277 19.61 -22.07 48.95
N THR A 278 20.61 -21.69 49.74
CA THR A 278 21.17 -22.60 50.73
C THR A 278 19.99 -23.09 51.54
N ALA A 279 19.73 -24.40 51.51
CA ALA A 279 18.73 -24.97 52.39
C ALA A 279 19.00 -24.40 53.78
N SER A 280 18.02 -23.72 54.37
CA SER A 280 18.00 -23.48 55.80
C SER A 280 17.79 -24.85 56.48
N GLY A 281 18.74 -25.76 56.29
CA GLY A 281 19.00 -26.83 57.20
C GLY A 281 19.64 -26.13 58.37
N GLY A 282 18.90 -25.98 59.46
CA GLY A 282 19.48 -25.58 60.73
C GLY A 282 20.77 -26.36 60.97
N ASN A 283 21.70 -25.76 61.70
CA ASN A 283 22.85 -26.47 62.22
C ASN A 283 22.33 -27.69 62.99
N ASN A 284 22.21 -28.85 62.34
CA ASN A 284 21.98 -30.12 63.00
C ASN A 284 23.31 -30.44 63.67
N ASN A 285 23.53 -29.77 64.80
CA ASN A 285 24.71 -29.90 65.66
C ASN A 285 24.87 -31.32 66.23
N CYS A 286 24.03 -32.27 65.84
CA CYS A 286 24.11 -33.66 66.24
C CYS A 286 23.77 -34.58 65.06
N GLU A 287 24.60 -35.59 64.91
CA GLU A 287 24.26 -36.82 64.19
C GLU A 287 23.59 -37.78 65.15
N ALA A 288 22.61 -38.56 64.69
CA ALA A 288 21.89 -39.52 65.53
C ALA A 288 21.64 -40.84 64.80
N TYR A 289 21.78 -41.95 65.53
CA TYR A 289 21.55 -43.31 65.04
C TYR A 289 20.65 -44.05 66.03
N LEU A 290 19.71 -44.84 65.54
CA LEU A 290 19.05 -45.87 66.33
C LEU A 290 19.94 -47.12 66.32
N VAL A 291 20.34 -47.57 67.50
CA VAL A 291 21.38 -48.59 67.68
C VAL A 291 20.80 -49.76 68.45
N ASP A 292 20.82 -50.95 67.85
CA ASP A 292 20.57 -52.22 68.55
C ASP A 292 21.77 -52.57 69.43
N VAL A 293 21.55 -52.70 70.74
CA VAL A 293 22.66 -52.96 71.69
C VAL A 293 23.34 -54.31 71.50
N THR A 294 22.67 -55.28 70.86
CA THR A 294 23.23 -56.61 70.57
C THR A 294 24.16 -56.59 69.37
N ASN A 295 24.01 -55.60 68.48
CA ASN A 295 24.92 -55.35 67.36
C ASN A 295 25.01 -53.84 67.08
N PRO A 296 25.79 -53.09 67.87
CA PRO A 296 25.63 -51.65 67.97
C PRO A 296 26.38 -50.89 66.86
N THR A 297 25.94 -51.03 65.62
CA THR A 297 26.55 -50.40 64.44
C THR A 297 26.22 -48.92 64.36
N VAL A 298 27.25 -48.09 64.10
CA VAL A 298 27.13 -46.64 63.89
C VAL A 298 28.10 -46.17 62.81
N SER A 299 27.77 -45.10 62.09
CA SER A 299 28.59 -44.55 61.01
C SER A 299 28.68 -43.03 61.04
N PHE A 300 28.98 -42.47 62.22
CA PHE A 300 29.13 -41.03 62.40
C PHE A 300 30.13 -40.42 61.41
N LYS A 301 29.73 -39.35 60.71
CA LYS A 301 30.57 -38.62 59.74
C LYS A 301 31.58 -37.72 60.46
N THR A 302 31.19 -37.11 61.57
CA THR A 302 32.08 -36.31 62.42
C THR A 302 32.96 -37.21 63.29
N ALA A 303 34.22 -36.80 63.43
CA ALA A 303 35.21 -37.40 64.33
C ALA A 303 35.41 -36.60 65.64
N SER A 304 34.73 -35.45 65.79
CA SER A 304 34.70 -34.61 67.00
C SER A 304 33.43 -34.84 67.83
N GLY A 305 33.40 -34.34 69.06
CA GLY A 305 32.19 -34.31 69.89
C GLY A 305 31.95 -35.55 70.76
N THR A 306 31.26 -35.32 71.89
CA THR A 306 30.92 -36.35 72.88
C THR A 306 29.78 -37.23 72.38
N ILE A 307 29.96 -38.55 72.49
CA ILE A 307 28.92 -39.53 72.19
C ILE A 307 28.00 -39.69 73.41
N LYS A 308 26.70 -39.67 73.16
CA LYS A 308 25.64 -39.80 74.16
C LYS A 308 24.65 -40.87 73.73
N ALA A 309 24.14 -41.67 74.65
CA ALA A 309 23.11 -42.67 74.39
C ALA A 309 21.86 -42.39 75.21
N TYR A 310 20.69 -42.55 74.60
CA TYR A 310 19.39 -42.33 75.22
C TYR A 310 18.47 -43.51 74.94
N GLY A 311 17.65 -43.89 75.91
CA GLY A 311 16.67 -44.97 75.76
C GLY A 311 16.86 -46.10 76.75
N TYR A 312 16.35 -47.28 76.42
CA TYR A 312 16.34 -48.43 77.32
C TYR A 312 17.00 -49.64 76.69
N ALA A 313 17.79 -50.35 77.48
CA ALA A 313 18.26 -51.70 77.17
C ALA A 313 18.02 -52.62 78.36
N TYR A 314 18.19 -53.92 78.17
CA TYR A 314 18.04 -54.90 79.24
C TYR A 314 19.06 -56.02 79.13
N GLU A 315 19.43 -56.54 80.29
CA GLU A 315 20.26 -57.72 80.46
C GLU A 315 19.41 -58.82 81.09
N THR A 316 19.39 -60.00 80.49
CA THR A 316 18.70 -61.17 81.01
C THR A 316 19.73 -62.22 81.38
N THR A 317 19.85 -62.50 82.67
CA THR A 317 20.69 -63.59 83.19
C THR A 317 19.81 -64.80 83.49
N LYS A 318 20.28 -65.99 83.09
CA LYS A 318 19.64 -67.27 83.41
C LYS A 318 20.44 -67.98 84.48
N SER A 319 19.78 -68.48 85.52
CA SER A 319 20.43 -69.37 86.49
C SER A 319 20.86 -70.67 85.81
N GLN A 320 22.09 -71.14 86.06
CA GLN A 320 22.63 -72.39 85.49
C GLN A 320 21.95 -73.66 86.01
N TRP A 321 21.11 -73.58 87.05
CA TRP A 321 20.43 -74.72 87.69
C TRP A 321 18.90 -74.65 87.55
N GLY A 322 18.40 -74.31 86.37
CA GLY A 322 16.95 -74.42 86.05
C GLY A 322 16.01 -73.48 86.81
N GLY A 323 16.53 -72.43 87.45
CA GLY A 323 15.76 -71.42 88.19
C GLY A 323 15.60 -70.08 87.43
N SER A 324 14.68 -69.24 87.93
CA SER A 324 14.16 -67.97 87.38
C SER A 324 15.11 -67.13 86.51
N THR A 325 14.58 -66.55 85.44
CA THR A 325 15.24 -65.53 84.62
C THR A 325 15.20 -64.18 85.33
N ASN A 326 16.35 -63.52 85.48
CA ASN A 326 16.42 -62.17 86.03
C ASN A 326 16.70 -61.17 84.91
N THR A 327 15.77 -60.22 84.69
CA THR A 327 15.91 -59.16 83.69
C THR A 327 16.15 -57.83 84.39
N THR A 328 17.33 -57.26 84.17
CA THR A 328 17.69 -55.92 84.68
C THR A 328 17.57 -54.91 83.54
N MET A 329 16.78 -53.86 83.75
CA MET A 329 16.65 -52.76 82.79
C MET A 329 17.75 -51.71 83.01
N TYR A 330 18.25 -51.13 81.93
CA TYR A 330 19.21 -50.05 81.89
C TYR A 330 18.56 -48.85 81.21
N ALA A 331 18.39 -47.74 81.92
CA ALA A 331 17.88 -46.49 81.37
C ALA A 331 19.05 -45.54 81.06
N PHE A 332 19.35 -45.33 79.78
CA PHE A 332 20.43 -44.47 79.31
C PHE A 332 19.95 -43.03 79.20
N ASN A 333 20.72 -42.11 79.77
CA ASN A 333 20.47 -40.67 79.76
C ASN A 333 21.77 -39.91 79.46
N GLY A 334 22.16 -39.94 78.20
CA GLY A 334 23.33 -39.24 77.70
C GLY A 334 24.63 -39.96 78.01
N THR A 335 25.41 -39.43 78.97
CA THR A 335 26.71 -39.98 79.40
C THR A 335 26.60 -40.88 80.62
N ASN A 336 25.37 -41.14 81.10
CA ASN A 336 25.11 -41.93 82.29
C ASN A 336 23.98 -42.94 82.00
N TYR A 337 23.88 -43.99 82.80
CA TYR A 337 22.71 -44.88 82.83
C TYR A 337 22.27 -45.18 84.27
N TYR A 338 21.05 -45.67 84.42
CA TYR A 338 20.45 -46.06 85.69
C TYR A 338 20.02 -47.52 85.66
N LYS A 339 20.12 -48.20 86.80
CA LYS A 339 19.55 -49.53 87.05
C LYS A 339 18.46 -49.45 88.13
N PRO A 340 17.45 -50.33 88.12
CA PRO A 340 16.48 -50.43 89.21
C PRO A 340 17.15 -50.59 90.57
N ALA A 341 16.68 -49.85 91.57
CA ALA A 341 17.05 -50.04 92.96
C ALA A 341 15.88 -50.71 93.70
N TYR A 342 16.16 -51.69 94.55
CA TYR A 342 15.14 -52.40 95.32
C TYR A 342 14.59 -51.54 96.49
N TYR A 343 15.41 -50.63 97.01
CA TYR A 343 15.04 -49.59 97.97
C TYR A 343 15.72 -48.26 97.59
N GLY A 344 15.00 -47.14 97.70
CA GLY A 344 15.50 -45.79 97.39
C GLY A 344 15.48 -45.43 95.89
N SER A 345 16.09 -44.29 95.55
CA SER A 345 16.17 -43.79 94.17
C SER A 345 17.33 -44.44 93.39
N PRO A 346 17.16 -44.79 92.10
CA PRO A 346 18.24 -45.27 91.24
C PRO A 346 19.44 -44.32 91.20
N ALA A 347 20.64 -44.84 91.42
CA ALA A 347 21.88 -44.08 91.29
C ALA A 347 22.36 -44.02 89.83
N ALA A 348 22.84 -42.85 89.41
CA ALA A 348 23.45 -42.68 88.08
C ALA A 348 24.82 -43.37 88.03
N THR A 349 25.05 -44.16 86.99
CA THR A 349 26.37 -44.72 86.68
C THR A 349 26.90 -44.04 85.42
N ASN A 350 28.06 -43.40 85.50
CA ASN A 350 28.70 -42.77 84.35
C ASN A 350 29.15 -43.85 83.34
N ILE A 351 29.06 -43.52 82.05
CA ILE A 351 29.48 -44.38 80.94
C ILE A 351 30.37 -43.58 79.98
N THR A 352 31.46 -44.20 79.53
CA THR A 352 32.34 -43.64 78.50
C THR A 352 32.09 -44.39 77.20
N LEU A 353 31.48 -43.70 76.24
CA LEU A 353 31.15 -44.26 74.93
C LEU A 353 32.23 -43.92 73.90
N GLY A 354 32.58 -44.88 73.05
CA GLY A 354 33.53 -44.72 71.96
C GLY A 354 33.05 -45.39 70.68
N ILE A 355 33.84 -45.29 69.62
CA ILE A 355 33.60 -46.01 68.35
C ILE A 355 34.86 -46.77 68.00
N SER A 356 34.72 -48.06 67.68
CA SER A 356 35.79 -48.88 67.13
C SER A 356 35.22 -49.82 66.09
N GLY A 357 35.86 -49.89 64.90
CA GLY A 357 35.42 -50.77 63.81
C GLY A 357 33.97 -50.56 63.35
N GLY A 358 33.45 -49.32 63.41
CA GLY A 358 32.06 -49.02 63.05
C GLY A 358 31.01 -49.46 64.07
N LYS A 359 31.42 -49.81 65.30
CA LYS A 359 30.52 -50.17 66.39
C LYS A 359 30.69 -49.25 67.59
N LEU A 360 29.60 -48.95 68.28
CA LEU A 360 29.60 -48.26 69.56
C LEU A 360 30.24 -49.16 70.62
N THR A 361 31.16 -48.59 71.40
CA THR A 361 31.86 -49.27 72.50
C THR A 361 31.54 -48.60 73.82
N GLY A 362 31.80 -49.30 74.93
CA GLY A 362 31.61 -48.77 76.29
C GLY A 362 30.25 -49.05 76.92
N LEU A 363 29.31 -49.66 76.19
CA LEU A 363 28.04 -50.18 76.76
C LEU A 363 28.30 -51.21 77.86
N PRO A 364 27.41 -51.33 78.87
CA PRO A 364 27.48 -52.39 79.88
C PRO A 364 27.61 -53.78 79.26
N SER A 365 28.53 -54.59 79.77
CA SER A 365 28.66 -55.99 79.35
C SER A 365 27.41 -56.79 79.73
N GLY A 366 26.93 -57.66 78.85
CA GLY A 366 25.82 -58.57 79.15
C GLY A 366 24.44 -58.08 78.69
N LEU A 367 24.32 -56.91 78.07
CA LEU A 367 23.05 -56.48 77.46
C LEU A 367 22.56 -57.52 76.45
N SER A 368 21.33 -57.98 76.66
CA SER A 368 20.68 -59.03 75.86
C SER A 368 19.69 -58.47 74.83
N GLY A 369 19.35 -57.18 74.89
CA GLY A 369 18.44 -56.53 73.95
C GLY A 369 18.14 -55.08 74.30
N GLY A 370 17.60 -54.33 73.32
CA GLY A 370 17.25 -52.92 73.45
C GLY A 370 17.69 -52.07 72.25
N THR A 371 17.06 -50.91 72.09
CA THR A 371 17.41 -49.94 71.05
C THR A 371 17.68 -48.58 71.69
N LEU A 372 18.84 -48.01 71.40
CA LEU A 372 19.26 -46.71 71.92
C LEU A 372 19.30 -45.68 70.80
N LEU A 373 18.87 -44.45 71.10
CA LEU A 373 19.19 -43.29 70.29
C LEU A 373 20.59 -42.82 70.68
N VAL A 374 21.54 -42.99 69.78
CA VAL A 374 22.94 -42.64 70.00
C VAL A 374 23.25 -41.41 69.17
N THR A 375 23.68 -40.37 69.86
CA THR A 375 23.94 -39.06 69.26
C THR A 375 25.40 -38.69 69.40
N ARG A 376 25.94 -37.98 68.41
CA ARG A 376 27.26 -37.37 68.46
C ARG A 376 27.13 -35.92 68.03
N GLY A 377 27.55 -35.00 68.90
CA GLY A 377 27.62 -33.58 68.54
C GLY A 377 28.64 -33.34 67.43
N ILE A 378 28.36 -32.45 66.48
CA ILE A 378 29.32 -32.02 65.44
C ILE A 378 30.30 -31.01 66.02
#